data_AF-A0A1W1CI60-F1
#
_entry.id   AF-A0A1W1CI60-F1
#
_cell.length_a   1.000
_cell.length_b   1.000
_cell.length_c   1.000
_cell.angle_alpha   90.00
_cell.angle_beta   90.00
_cell.angle_gamma   90.00
#
_symmetry.space_group_name_H-M   'P 1'
#
loop_
_entity.id
_entity.type
_entity.pdbx_description
1 polymer ?
#
loop_
_entity_poly.entity_id
_entity_poly.type
_entity_poly.pdbx_seq_one_letter_code
_entity_poly.pdbx_strand_id
1 'polypeptide(L)' 'MNNDDIDLLKKVTLLGIMKKKPDETLNDVMVMLVDTGMYDMKEAKQILKVLKAEKYLADGQLTLKGITEAKAAEAMFKQD' A
#
# COMPACT_ATOMS: atom_id res chain seq x y z
N MET A 1 -0.22 16.11 2.86
CA MET A 1 -1.30 15.17 2.55
C MET A 1 -2.47 15.46 3.46
N ASN A 2 -3.65 15.62 2.87
CA ASN A 2 -4.90 15.63 3.63
C ASN A 2 -5.28 14.17 4.00
N ASN A 3 -6.38 13.95 4.72
CA ASN A 3 -6.78 12.61 5.14
C ASN A 3 -7.23 11.73 3.97
N ASP A 4 -7.88 12.33 2.96
CA ASP A 4 -8.39 11.61 1.79
C ASP A 4 -7.24 11.06 0.94
N ASP A 5 -6.17 11.85 0.78
CA ASP A 5 -4.92 11.43 0.12
C ASP A 5 -4.33 10.22 0.86
N ILE A 6 -4.23 10.28 2.19
CA ILE A 6 -3.65 9.20 3.00
C ILE A 6 -4.42 7.89 2.82
N ASP A 7 -5.75 7.95 2.80
CA ASP A 7 -6.58 6.75 2.63
C ASP A 7 -6.50 6.18 1.22
N LEU A 8 -6.44 7.02 0.18
CA LEU A 8 -6.18 6.56 -1.18
C LEU A 8 -4.80 5.89 -1.30
N LEU A 9 -3.77 6.54 -0.78
CA LEU A 9 -2.40 6.02 -0.85
C LEU A 9 -2.23 4.74 -0.04
N LYS A 10 -2.91 4.59 1.11
CA LYS A 10 -2.99 3.32 1.85
C LYS A 10 -3.55 2.21 0.97
N LYS A 11 -4.67 2.45 0.29
CA LYS A 11 -5.32 1.47 -0.59
C LYS A 11 -4.42 1.05 -1.75
N VAL A 12 -3.81 2.02 -2.44
CA VAL A 12 -2.85 1.77 -3.53
C VAL A 12 -1.64 0.97 -3.03
N THR A 13 -1.09 1.36 -1.88
CA THR A 13 0.07 0.68 -1.28
C THR A 13 -0.26 -0.77 -0.90
N LEU A 14 -1.41 -1.01 -0.26
CA LEU A 14 -1.86 -2.35 0.12
C LEU A 14 -2.09 -3.24 -1.10
N LEU A 15 -2.68 -2.68 -2.15
CA LEU A 15 -2.87 -3.37 -3.42
C LEU A 15 -1.53 -3.73 -4.09
N GLY A 16 -0.58 -2.80 -4.11
CA GLY A 16 0.77 -3.03 -4.63
C GLY A 16 1.48 -4.15 -3.89
N ILE A 17 1.39 -4.16 -2.55
CA ILE A 17 1.98 -5.23 -1.73
C ILE A 17 1.30 -6.57 -2.01
N MET A 18 -0.03 -6.60 -2.16
CA MET A 18 -0.79 -7.82 -2.45
C MET A 18 -0.43 -8.39 -3.84
N LYS A 19 -0.15 -7.53 -4.81
CA LYS A 19 0.21 -7.90 -6.19
C LYS A 19 1.71 -8.08 -6.42
N LYS A 20 2.53 -7.92 -5.38
CA LYS A 20 3.98 -8.08 -5.51
C LYS A 20 4.32 -9.47 -6.04
N LYS A 21 5.37 -9.54 -6.85
CA LYS A 21 5.93 -10.82 -7.29
C LYS A 21 6.67 -11.52 -6.14
N PRO A 22 6.87 -12.85 -6.20
CA PRO A 22 7.56 -13.59 -5.14
C PRO A 22 8.96 -13.07 -4.83
N ASP A 23 9.69 -12.60 -5.85
CA ASP A 23 11.05 -12.04 -5.79
C ASP A 23 11.12 -10.56 -5.38
N GLU A 24 10.00 -9.84 -5.42
CA GLU A 24 9.95 -8.43 -5.02
C GLU A 24 9.92 -8.28 -3.49
N THR A 25 10.68 -7.32 -2.98
CA THR A 25 10.61 -6.91 -1.57
C THR A 25 9.53 -5.85 -1.38
N LEU A 26 9.15 -5.57 -0.12
CA LEU A 26 8.30 -4.41 0.18
C LEU A 26 8.90 -3.10 -0.31
N ASN A 27 10.23 -2.97 -0.26
CA ASN A 27 10.90 -1.76 -0.72
C ASN A 27 10.76 -1.59 -2.23
N ASP A 28 10.84 -2.67 -2.99
CA ASP A 28 10.66 -2.63 -4.46
C ASP A 28 9.25 -2.16 -4.80
N VAL A 29 8.23 -2.63 -4.07
CA VAL A 29 6.85 -2.13 -4.22
C VAL A 29 6.76 -0.64 -3.92
N MET A 30 7.43 -0.14 -2.88
CA MET A 30 7.42 1.29 -2.57
C MET A 30 8.08 2.12 -3.66
N VAL A 31 9.23 1.67 -4.16
CA VAL A 31 9.96 2.34 -5.25
C VAL A 31 9.11 2.38 -6.51
N MET A 32 8.49 1.27 -6.90
CA MET A 32 7.58 1.23 -8.06
C MET A 32 6.43 2.23 -7.92
N LEU A 33 5.82 2.35 -6.74
CA LEU A 33 4.73 3.30 -6.52
C LEU A 33 5.22 4.75 -6.53
N VAL A 34 6.43 5.03 -6.04
CA VAL A 34 7.06 6.35 -6.16
C VAL A 34 7.35 6.69 -7.62
N ASP A 35 7.85 5.73 -8.40
CA ASP A 35 8.18 5.91 -9.82
C ASP A 35 6.95 6.21 -10.68
N THR A 36 5.76 5.76 -10.26
CA THR A 36 4.49 6.15 -10.92
C THR A 36 4.05 7.58 -10.62
N GLY A 37 4.74 8.28 -9.71
CA GLY A 37 4.38 9.63 -9.27
C GLY A 37 3.19 9.70 -8.31
N MET A 38 2.74 8.57 -7.76
CA MET A 38 1.64 8.52 -6.80
C MET A 38 1.97 9.24 -5.49
N TYR A 39 3.23 9.17 -5.06
CA TYR A 39 3.75 9.85 -3.89
C TYR A 39 5.29 9.88 -3.91
N ASP A 40 5.92 10.67 -3.05
CA ASP A 40 7.37 10.66 -2.88
C ASP A 40 7.86 9.60 -1.86
N MET A 41 9.19 9.40 -1.75
CA MET A 41 9.75 8.44 -0.79
C MET A 41 9.52 8.78 0.69
N LYS A 42 9.30 10.06 1.02
CA LYS A 42 8.98 10.49 2.39
C LYS A 42 7.54 10.10 2.73
N GLU A 43 6.62 10.31 1.81
CA GLU A 43 5.23 9.92 1.88
C GLU A 43 5.08 8.39 1.92
N ALA A 44 5.80 7.65 1.07
CA ALA A 44 5.87 6.18 1.10
C ALA A 44 6.22 5.65 2.51
N LYS A 45 7.24 6.24 3.14
CA LYS A 45 7.66 5.89 4.51
C LYS A 45 6.60 6.24 5.55
N GLN A 46 5.87 7.34 5.36
CA GLN A 46 4.76 7.71 6.24
C GLN A 46 3.61 6.71 6.12
N ILE A 47 3.20 6.36 4.90
CA ILE A 47 2.15 5.36 4.65
C ILE A 47 2.54 4.01 5.25
N LEU A 48 3.77 3.54 5.09
CA LEU A 48 4.22 2.29 5.73
C LEU A 48 4.11 2.32 7.26
N LYS A 49 4.40 3.46 7.89
CA LYS A 49 4.23 3.60 9.35
C LYS A 49 2.76 3.53 9.74
N VAL A 50 1.88 4.19 9.00
CA VAL A 50 0.43 4.16 9.21
C VAL A 50 -0.11 2.74 9.04
N LEU A 51 0.28 2.04 7.97
CA LEU A 51 -0.17 0.67 7.72
C LEU A 51 0.24 -0.32 8.83
N LYS A 52 1.44 -0.15 9.40
CA LYS A 52 1.89 -0.93 10.55
C LYS A 52 1.13 -0.56 11.82
N ALA A 53 0.96 0.73 12.10
CA ALA A 53 0.21 1.21 13.26
C ALA A 53 -1.25 0.73 13.25
N GLU A 54 -1.87 0.71 12.08
CA GLU A 54 -3.24 0.23 11.87
C GLU A 54 -3.35 -1.30 11.68
N LYS A 55 -2.24 -2.04 11.85
CA LYS A 55 -2.17 -3.51 11.77
C LYS A 55 -2.56 -4.11 10.42
N TYR A 56 -2.42 -3.37 9.32
CA TYR A 56 -2.53 -3.95 7.98
C TYR A 56 -1.26 -4.72 7.59
N LEU A 57 -0.12 -4.35 8.17
CA LEU A 57 1.17 -5.02 7.96
C LEU A 57 1.75 -5.53 9.27
N ALA A 58 2.28 -6.76 9.25
CA ALA A 58 3.06 -7.37 10.32
C ALA A 58 4.21 -8.17 9.71
N ASP A 59 5.41 -8.07 10.28
CA ASP A 59 6.62 -8.80 9.84
C ASP A 59 6.90 -8.72 8.32
N GLY A 60 6.60 -7.56 7.73
CA GLY A 60 6.81 -7.30 6.31
C GLY A 60 5.77 -7.95 5.38
N GLN A 61 4.67 -8.48 5.92
CA GLN A 61 3.60 -9.12 5.17
C GLN A 61 2.24 -8.51 5.49
N LEU A 62 1.27 -8.71 4.60
CA LEU A 62 -0.11 -8.32 4.87
C LEU A 62 -0.71 -9.22 5.94
N THR A 63 -1.36 -8.61 6.93
CA THR A 63 -2.23 -9.33 7.85
C THR A 63 -3.54 -9.69 7.14
N LEU A 64 -4.40 -10.49 7.79
CA LEU A 64 -5.76 -10.73 7.28
C LEU A 64 -6.51 -9.41 7.02
N LYS A 65 -6.35 -8.42 7.90
CA LYS A 65 -6.91 -7.07 7.73
C LYS A 65 -6.35 -6.40 6.46
N GLY A 66 -5.03 -6.45 6.28
CA GLY A 66 -4.35 -5.94 5.09
C GLY A 66 -4.84 -6.57 3.79
N ILE A 67 -5.02 -7.90 3.78
CA ILE A 67 -5.52 -8.64 2.62
C ILE A 67 -6.96 -8.23 2.28
N THR A 68 -7.84 -8.14 3.27
CA THR A 68 -9.24 -7.74 3.06
C THR A 68 -9.33 -6.34 2.45
N GLU A 69 -8.56 -5.39 3.00
CA GLU A 69 -8.55 -4.01 2.50
C GLU A 69 -7.93 -3.90 1.10
N ALA A 70 -6.85 -4.64 0.83
CA ALA A 70 -6.23 -4.70 -0.49
C ALA A 70 -7.18 -5.25 -1.56
N LYS A 71 -7.99 -6.27 -1.22
CA LYS A 71 -9.03 -6.81 -2.10
C LYS A 71 -10.17 -5.81 -2.33
N ALA A 72 -10.58 -5.09 -1.30
CA ALA A 72 -11.58 -4.03 -1.44
C ALA A 72 -11.07 -2.93 -2.37
N ALA A 73 -9.82 -2.48 -2.18
CA ALA A 73 -9.16 -1.53 -3.07
C ALA A 73 -9.08 -2.06 -4.52
N GLU A 74 -8.72 -3.33 -4.72
CA GLU A 74 -8.69 -3.93 -6.06
C GLU A 74 -10.07 -3.87 -6.75
N ALA A 75 -11.15 -4.14 -6.01
CA ALA A 75 -12.50 -4.06 -6.55
C ALA A 75 -12.90 -2.63 -6.93
N MET A 76 -12.48 -1.63 -6.12
CA MET A 76 -12.69 -0.22 -6.44
C MET A 76 -12.01 0.16 -7.77
N PHE A 77 -10.73 -0.15 -7.93
CA PHE A 77 -9.97 0.22 -9.14
C PHE A 77 -10.34 -0.56 -10.40
N LYS A 78 -11.02 -1.70 -10.28
CA LYS A 78 -11.54 -2.44 -11.45
C LYS A 78 -12.89 -1.92 -11.95
N GLN A 79 -13.55 -1.06 -11.18
CA GLN A 79 -14.85 -0.49 -11.54
C GLN A 79 -14.75 0.88 -12.22
N ASP A 80 -13.56 1.49 -12.24
CA ASP A 80 -13.21 2.69 -13.02
C ASP A 80 -12.58 2.30 -14.38
#